data_AF-K1T895-F1
#
_entry.id   AF-K1T895-F1
#
_cell.length_a   1.000
_cell.length_b   1.000
_cell.length_c   1.000
_cell.angle_alpha   90.00
_cell.angle_beta   90.00
_cell.angle_gamma   90.00
#
_symmetry.space_group_name_H-M   'P 1'
#
loop_
_entity.id
_entity.type
_entity.pdbx_description
1 polymer ?
#
loop_
_entity_poly.entity_id
_entity_poly.type
_entity_poly.pdbx_seq_one_letter_code
_entity_poly.pdbx_strand_id
1 'polypeptide(L)'
;GFEGYDVIENLKLADSVKNEYREFDDVKGLYYSPEHLKEDHLRYGNMAILTSGSNVTYKTQWFDGEWVDGIQDFWDDFTSDGLLEKETVSDSVGCEFAQFHNFSFLKRREKIGSIGAWEELQPGEERTFEFVITWYFPNRVKAWIEFDEDYEKFQRGEYGTVRNYYATKFTDAWDVAKYVYHNKERLESDSRKFADAMFHKTTLPYYVIDALTANITNLRSNLCFRLEDGTFAGFEGIRDYIGCGYGSVPHVWNYAQTVAFLFPDLEKTMRNVEFLRETDETGCMSTRMFSDLIRNGMQWFRPVMENLEVLFVSTGISRILGTWNF
;
A
#
# COMPACT_ATOMS: atom_id res chain seq x y z
N GLY A 1 -4.13 -11.45 -5.90
CA GLY A 1 -4.74 -10.52 -4.93
C GLY A 1 -4.90 -11.20 -3.58
N PHE A 2 -4.71 -10.48 -2.48
CA PHE A 2 -4.82 -11.01 -1.11
C PHE A 2 -6.29 -11.09 -0.65
N GLU A 3 -6.67 -12.20 -0.01
CA GLU A 3 -8.02 -12.45 0.51
C GLU A 3 -8.06 -12.73 2.03
N GLY A 4 -6.96 -12.48 2.74
CA GLY A 4 -6.85 -12.77 4.16
C GLY A 4 -6.02 -14.02 4.42
N TYR A 5 -6.24 -14.60 5.60
CA TYR A 5 -5.55 -15.79 6.06
C TYR A 5 -6.53 -16.95 6.29
N ASP A 6 -6.03 -18.17 6.30
CA ASP A 6 -6.78 -19.34 6.76
C ASP A 6 -6.67 -19.56 8.27
N VAL A 7 -7.21 -20.69 8.75
CA VAL A 7 -7.28 -21.01 10.18
C VAL A 7 -5.91 -21.24 10.85
N ILE A 8 -4.83 -21.32 10.09
CA ILE A 8 -3.45 -21.48 10.59
C ILE A 8 -2.53 -20.38 10.04
N GLU A 9 -3.09 -19.23 9.66
CA GLU A 9 -2.37 -18.05 9.19
C GLU A 9 -1.64 -18.20 7.83
N ASN A 10 -2.04 -19.15 6.98
CA ASN A 10 -1.56 -19.20 5.61
C ASN A 10 -2.28 -18.19 4.72
N LEU A 11 -1.54 -17.63 3.76
CA LEU A 11 -2.04 -16.63 2.82
C LEU A 11 -3.15 -17.21 1.93
N LYS A 12 -4.32 -16.56 1.93
CA LYS A 12 -5.36 -16.79 0.93
C LYS A 12 -5.18 -15.81 -0.22
N LEU A 13 -5.13 -16.37 -1.42
CA LEU A 13 -5.00 -15.62 -2.66
C LEU A 13 -6.24 -15.81 -3.52
N ALA A 14 -6.70 -14.71 -4.12
CA ALA A 14 -7.78 -14.68 -5.10
C ALA A 14 -7.44 -15.41 -6.41
N ASP A 15 -6.14 -15.66 -6.66
CA ASP A 15 -5.62 -16.28 -7.88
C ASP A 15 -4.21 -16.84 -7.65
N SER A 16 -3.72 -17.67 -8.57
CA SER A 16 -2.29 -17.98 -8.64
C SER A 16 -1.49 -16.71 -8.95
N VAL A 17 -0.24 -16.68 -8.48
CA VAL A 17 0.67 -15.55 -8.65
C VAL A 17 1.98 -16.03 -9.24
N LYS A 18 2.62 -15.15 -10.00
CA LYS A 18 3.92 -15.38 -10.61
C LYS A 18 4.85 -14.20 -10.38
N ASN A 19 6.14 -14.51 -10.42
CA ASN A 19 7.23 -13.55 -10.31
C ASN A 19 8.03 -13.57 -11.61
N GLU A 20 8.24 -12.40 -12.20
CA GLU A 20 9.00 -12.25 -13.44
C GLU A 20 10.21 -11.37 -13.19
N TYR A 21 11.39 -11.82 -13.61
CA TYR A 21 12.53 -10.91 -13.73
C TYR A 21 12.30 -10.00 -14.93
N ARG A 22 12.49 -8.69 -14.72
CA ARG A 22 12.36 -7.66 -15.76
C ARG A 22 13.50 -6.66 -15.65
N GLU A 23 13.78 -5.99 -16.76
CA GLU A 23 14.81 -4.96 -16.84
C GLU A 23 14.40 -3.82 -17.77
N PHE A 24 14.94 -2.64 -17.51
CA PHE A 24 14.92 -1.48 -18.40
C PHE A 24 16.12 -0.60 -18.07
N ASP A 25 16.72 0.03 -19.09
CA ASP A 25 17.94 0.82 -18.92
C ASP A 25 19.02 0.03 -18.14
N ASP A 26 19.46 0.54 -16.98
CA ASP A 26 20.40 -0.10 -16.06
C ASP A 26 19.73 -0.73 -14.82
N VAL A 27 18.40 -0.78 -14.80
CA VAL A 27 17.58 -1.26 -13.69
C VAL A 27 17.12 -2.69 -13.92
N LYS A 28 17.23 -3.49 -12.86
CA LYS A 28 16.82 -4.90 -12.83
C LYS A 28 15.86 -5.10 -11.65
N GLY A 29 14.87 -5.95 -11.82
CA GLY A 29 13.84 -6.10 -10.80
C GLY A 29 12.99 -7.36 -10.94
N LEU A 30 12.21 -7.62 -9.90
CA LEU A 30 11.17 -8.64 -9.89
C LEU A 30 9.80 -7.96 -9.96
N TYR A 31 8.95 -8.46 -10.84
CA TYR A 31 7.57 -8.05 -11.02
C TYR A 31 6.63 -9.16 -10.57
N TYR A 32 5.76 -8.84 -9.62
CA TYR A 32 4.82 -9.77 -8.98
C TYR A 32 3.42 -9.51 -9.52
N SER A 33 2.77 -10.54 -10.08
CA SER A 33 1.44 -10.38 -10.69
C SER A 33 0.56 -11.62 -10.57
N PRO A 34 -0.77 -11.47 -10.56
CA PRO A 34 -1.69 -12.60 -10.73
C PRO A 34 -1.59 -13.16 -12.16
N GLU A 35 -1.89 -14.44 -12.34
CA GLU A 35 -1.80 -15.08 -13.66
C GLU A 35 -3.08 -14.95 -14.49
N HIS A 36 -4.23 -14.99 -13.83
CA HIS A 36 -5.55 -15.14 -14.46
C HIS A 36 -6.59 -14.16 -13.92
N LEU A 37 -6.28 -13.43 -12.84
CA LEU A 37 -7.17 -12.46 -12.23
C LEU A 37 -7.38 -11.28 -13.17
N LYS A 38 -8.64 -11.01 -13.51
CA LYS A 38 -9.01 -9.91 -14.42
C LYS A 38 -8.68 -8.56 -13.79
N GLU A 39 -8.31 -7.59 -14.64
CA GLU A 39 -7.94 -6.23 -14.22
C GLU A 39 -9.07 -5.45 -13.54
N ASP A 40 -10.33 -5.79 -13.79
CA ASP A 40 -11.51 -5.19 -13.15
C ASP A 40 -11.87 -5.84 -11.81
N HIS A 41 -11.20 -6.95 -11.44
CA HIS A 41 -11.43 -7.62 -10.17
C HIS A 41 -10.98 -6.75 -9.01
N LEU A 42 -11.79 -6.65 -7.95
CA LEU A 42 -11.49 -5.82 -6.77
C LEU A 42 -10.09 -6.07 -6.18
N ARG A 43 -9.66 -7.34 -6.16
CA ARG A 43 -8.36 -7.77 -5.62
C ARG A 43 -7.23 -7.80 -6.66
N TYR A 44 -7.46 -7.31 -7.87
CA TYR A 44 -6.41 -7.18 -8.86
C TYR A 44 -5.36 -6.19 -8.38
N GLY A 45 -4.10 -6.58 -8.57
CA GLY A 45 -2.98 -5.69 -8.37
C GLY A 45 -1.67 -6.41 -8.54
N ASN A 46 -0.61 -5.63 -8.70
CA ASN A 46 0.74 -6.10 -8.95
C ASN A 46 1.74 -5.24 -8.18
N MET A 47 2.94 -5.76 -7.99
CA MET A 47 4.02 -5.11 -7.26
C MET A 47 5.34 -5.27 -8.02
N ALA A 48 6.32 -4.44 -7.71
CA ALA A 48 7.67 -4.64 -8.18
C ALA A 48 8.71 -4.23 -7.11
N ILE A 49 9.85 -4.91 -7.12
CA ILE A 49 11.06 -4.50 -6.41
C ILE A 49 12.20 -4.42 -7.42
N LEU A 50 12.94 -3.32 -7.39
CA LEU A 50 13.96 -3.02 -8.39
C LEU A 50 15.21 -2.45 -7.74
N THR A 51 16.34 -2.63 -8.39
CA THR A 51 17.62 -2.01 -8.03
C THR A 51 18.39 -1.64 -9.31
N SER A 52 19.21 -0.60 -9.21
CA SER A 52 20.08 -0.13 -10.30
C SER A 52 21.49 -0.70 -10.16
N GLY A 53 22.17 -0.92 -11.27
CA GLY A 53 23.59 -1.26 -11.29
C GLY A 53 23.91 -2.53 -12.07
N SER A 54 25.21 -2.79 -12.24
CA SER A 54 25.71 -3.95 -12.98
C SER A 54 25.61 -5.24 -12.16
N ASN A 55 25.90 -5.17 -10.87
CA ASN A 55 26.08 -6.32 -10.00
C ASN A 55 24.80 -6.64 -9.22
N VAL A 56 23.88 -7.34 -9.88
CA VAL A 56 22.59 -7.75 -9.32
C VAL A 56 22.50 -9.26 -9.31
N THR A 57 22.07 -9.80 -8.18
CA THR A 57 21.73 -11.22 -7.99
C THR A 57 20.24 -11.36 -7.73
N TYR A 58 19.62 -12.45 -8.17
CA TYR A 58 18.19 -12.64 -7.98
C TYR A 58 17.77 -14.10 -8.05
N LYS A 59 16.64 -14.38 -7.40
CA LYS A 59 15.91 -15.65 -7.44
C LYS A 59 14.44 -15.31 -7.60
N THR A 60 13.87 -15.59 -8.78
CA THR A 60 12.46 -15.21 -9.08
C THR A 60 11.49 -15.91 -8.15
N GLN A 61 11.80 -17.16 -7.76
CA GLN A 61 11.01 -17.94 -6.85
C GLN A 61 11.93 -18.78 -5.95
N TRP A 62 11.71 -18.73 -4.64
CA TRP A 62 12.31 -19.66 -3.69
C TRP A 62 11.93 -21.09 -4.04
N PHE A 63 12.81 -22.03 -3.71
CA PHE A 63 12.58 -23.43 -3.98
C PHE A 63 11.25 -23.93 -3.37
N ASP A 64 10.39 -24.50 -4.22
CA ASP A 64 9.08 -25.02 -3.85
C ASP A 64 9.22 -26.50 -3.47
N GLY A 65 9.91 -26.74 -2.37
CA GLY A 65 10.18 -28.08 -1.83
C GLY A 65 8.99 -28.69 -1.07
N GLU A 66 9.25 -29.77 -0.34
CA GLU A 66 8.23 -30.53 0.38
C GLU A 66 7.70 -29.82 1.62
N TRP A 67 8.56 -29.06 2.32
CA TRP A 67 8.22 -28.41 3.60
C TRP A 67 8.58 -26.94 3.65
N VAL A 68 9.57 -26.55 4.47
CA VAL A 68 10.09 -25.17 4.60
C VAL A 68 11.33 -24.94 3.73
N ASP A 69 11.64 -25.89 2.84
CA ASP A 69 12.90 -25.99 2.11
C ASP A 69 13.28 -24.70 1.38
N GLY A 70 12.32 -23.96 0.81
CA GLY A 70 12.60 -22.68 0.14
C GLY A 70 13.35 -21.63 0.96
N ILE A 71 13.10 -21.50 2.28
CA ILE A 71 13.85 -20.52 3.10
C ILE A 71 15.25 -21.03 3.44
N GLN A 72 15.39 -22.35 3.63
CA GLN A 72 16.67 -22.97 3.92
C GLN A 72 17.56 -22.94 2.67
N ASP A 73 17.03 -23.33 1.52
CA ASP A 73 17.69 -23.25 0.22
C ASP A 73 18.19 -21.82 -0.07
N PHE A 74 17.32 -20.82 0.09
CA PHE A 74 17.70 -19.42 -0.03
C PHE A 74 18.86 -19.05 0.90
N TRP A 75 18.82 -19.50 2.16
CA TRP A 75 19.82 -19.13 3.16
C TRP A 75 21.15 -19.85 2.92
N ASP A 76 21.12 -21.13 2.58
CA ASP A 76 22.31 -21.93 2.28
C ASP A 76 23.02 -21.42 1.02
N ASP A 77 22.25 -21.07 -0.03
CA ASP A 77 22.72 -20.41 -1.25
C ASP A 77 23.39 -19.06 -0.92
N PHE A 78 22.63 -18.16 -0.27
CA PHE A 78 23.09 -16.81 0.04
C PHE A 78 24.31 -16.77 0.97
N THR A 79 24.42 -17.67 1.94
CA THR A 79 25.55 -17.67 2.88
C THR A 79 26.80 -18.33 2.32
N SER A 80 26.71 -19.01 1.17
CA SER A 80 27.86 -19.66 0.54
C SER A 80 28.84 -18.65 -0.08
N ASP A 81 28.33 -17.62 -0.76
CA ASP A 81 29.13 -16.63 -1.48
C ASP A 81 28.52 -15.21 -1.49
N GLY A 82 27.35 -14.99 -0.87
CA GLY A 82 26.64 -13.72 -0.89
C GLY A 82 25.81 -13.48 -2.15
N LEU A 83 25.72 -14.45 -3.06
CA LEU A 83 24.95 -14.41 -4.29
C LEU A 83 23.73 -15.31 -4.21
N LEU A 84 22.92 -15.33 -5.26
CA LEU A 84 21.69 -16.12 -5.33
C LEU A 84 21.68 -16.81 -6.68
N GLU A 85 21.60 -18.13 -6.66
CA GLU A 85 21.37 -18.90 -7.87
C GLU A 85 19.96 -18.65 -8.41
N LYS A 86 19.81 -18.63 -9.73
CA LYS A 86 18.51 -18.27 -10.35
C LYS A 86 17.44 -19.34 -10.13
N GLU A 87 17.87 -20.59 -10.11
CA GLU A 87 17.01 -21.77 -10.01
C GLU A 87 17.67 -22.81 -9.11
N THR A 88 16.85 -23.49 -8.32
CA THR A 88 17.28 -24.66 -7.53
C THR A 88 16.75 -25.90 -8.22
N VAL A 89 17.65 -26.80 -8.62
CA VAL A 89 17.29 -28.07 -9.26
C VAL A 89 17.21 -29.15 -8.18
N SER A 90 16.04 -29.78 -8.04
CA SER A 90 15.81 -30.91 -7.14
C SER A 90 14.87 -31.92 -7.81
N ASP A 91 15.07 -33.20 -7.51
CA ASP A 91 14.20 -34.28 -7.99
C ASP A 91 12.85 -34.33 -7.25
N SER A 92 12.75 -33.66 -6.09
CA SER A 92 11.51 -33.54 -5.30
C SER A 92 10.97 -32.12 -5.39
N VAL A 93 9.85 -31.93 -6.11
CA VAL A 93 9.14 -30.63 -6.20
C VAL A 93 7.76 -30.76 -5.57
N GLY A 94 7.49 -29.89 -4.59
CA GLY A 94 6.25 -29.88 -3.81
C GLY A 94 6.11 -31.07 -2.85
N CYS A 95 5.12 -31.01 -1.97
CA CYS A 95 4.87 -32.07 -1.00
C CYS A 95 4.09 -33.24 -1.61
N GLU A 96 4.63 -34.47 -1.59
CA GLU A 96 3.93 -35.67 -2.09
C GLU A 96 2.58 -35.89 -1.38
N PHE A 97 2.49 -35.56 -0.08
CA PHE A 97 1.24 -35.61 0.69
C PHE A 97 0.16 -34.67 0.14
N ALA A 98 0.52 -33.61 -0.59
CA ALA A 98 -0.41 -32.70 -1.24
C ALA A 98 -1.22 -33.34 -2.38
N GLN A 99 -0.80 -34.52 -2.86
CA GLN A 99 -1.54 -35.33 -3.83
C GLN A 99 -2.74 -36.04 -3.17
N PHE A 100 -2.61 -36.39 -1.89
CA PHE A 100 -3.62 -37.14 -1.13
C PHE A 100 -4.47 -36.24 -0.23
N HIS A 101 -3.97 -35.06 0.12
CA HIS A 101 -4.62 -34.14 1.03
C HIS A 101 -4.65 -32.70 0.50
N ASN A 102 -5.75 -31.99 0.76
CA ASN A 102 -5.93 -30.60 0.36
C ASN A 102 -5.81 -29.64 1.55
N PHE A 103 -4.74 -29.79 2.33
CA PHE A 103 -4.41 -28.82 3.37
C PHE A 103 -3.60 -27.67 2.80
N SER A 104 -3.87 -26.46 3.27
CA SER A 104 -3.20 -25.23 2.81
C SER A 104 -1.70 -25.23 3.06
N PHE A 105 -1.24 -25.75 4.20
CA PHE A 105 0.18 -25.83 4.52
C PHE A 105 0.96 -26.82 3.65
N LEU A 106 0.27 -27.70 2.89
CA LEU A 106 0.89 -28.62 1.93
C LEU A 106 1.06 -28.02 0.53
N LYS A 107 0.43 -26.86 0.27
CA LYS A 107 0.45 -26.19 -1.04
C LYS A 107 0.74 -24.72 -0.85
N ARG A 108 2.01 -24.34 -1.02
CA ARG A 108 2.41 -22.93 -0.99
C ARG A 108 1.85 -22.23 -2.22
N ARG A 109 1.01 -21.22 -1.99
CA ARG A 109 0.35 -20.46 -3.06
C ARG A 109 1.10 -19.17 -3.33
N GLU A 110 1.76 -18.65 -2.31
CA GLU A 110 2.67 -17.53 -2.38
C GLU A 110 3.92 -17.91 -3.18
N LYS A 111 4.34 -17.01 -4.07
CA LYS A 111 5.62 -17.11 -4.75
C LYS A 111 6.55 -16.04 -4.20
N ILE A 112 7.53 -16.45 -3.40
CA ILE A 112 8.50 -15.56 -2.77
C ILE A 112 9.71 -15.42 -3.69
N GLY A 113 10.10 -14.20 -4.04
CA GLY A 113 11.30 -13.93 -4.84
C GLY A 113 12.25 -13.00 -4.11
N SER A 114 13.55 -13.15 -4.36
CA SER A 114 14.62 -12.35 -3.76
C SER A 114 15.42 -11.62 -4.85
N ILE A 115 15.83 -10.39 -4.58
CA ILE A 115 16.79 -9.63 -5.39
C ILE A 115 17.81 -9.00 -4.45
N GLY A 116 19.07 -8.98 -4.88
CA GLY A 116 20.19 -8.39 -4.17
C GLY A 116 21.09 -7.63 -5.11
N ALA A 117 21.88 -6.73 -4.56
CA ALA A 117 22.96 -6.03 -5.26
C ALA A 117 24.23 -6.20 -4.43
N TRP A 118 25.37 -6.30 -5.10
CA TRP A 118 26.65 -6.58 -4.45
C TRP A 118 27.77 -5.77 -5.09
N GLU A 119 28.79 -5.42 -4.31
CA GLU A 119 30.01 -4.77 -4.80
C GLU A 119 31.20 -5.24 -3.96
N GLU A 120 32.40 -5.28 -4.54
CA GLU A 120 33.64 -5.46 -3.79
C GLU A 120 34.18 -4.09 -3.37
N LEU A 121 34.39 -3.88 -2.06
CA LEU A 121 34.84 -2.60 -1.50
C LEU A 121 36.31 -2.65 -1.10
N GLN A 122 37.07 -1.64 -1.52
CA GLN A 122 38.41 -1.41 -0.99
C GLN A 122 38.34 -0.83 0.44
N PRO A 123 39.43 -0.91 1.24
CA PRO A 123 39.45 -0.30 2.57
C PRO A 123 39.12 1.20 2.53
N GLY A 124 38.07 1.60 3.25
CA GLY A 124 37.58 2.98 3.30
C GLY A 124 36.68 3.40 2.13
N GLU A 125 36.34 2.47 1.23
CA GLU A 125 35.37 2.71 0.17
C GLU A 125 33.93 2.63 0.70
N GLU A 126 33.10 3.58 0.27
CA GLU A 126 31.66 3.59 0.54
C GLU A 126 30.87 3.36 -0.75
N ARG A 127 29.79 2.58 -0.67
CA ARG A 127 28.82 2.37 -1.74
C ARG A 127 27.40 2.50 -1.22
N THR A 128 26.51 2.94 -2.11
CA THR A 128 25.07 3.05 -1.83
C THR A 128 24.33 2.10 -2.75
N PHE A 129 23.52 1.23 -2.15
CA PHE A 129 22.63 0.32 -2.86
C PHE A 129 21.21 0.87 -2.77
N GLU A 130 20.60 1.15 -3.91
CA GLU A 130 19.26 1.71 -3.99
C GLU A 130 18.25 0.63 -4.38
N PHE A 131 17.17 0.53 -3.61
CA PHE A 131 16.04 -0.34 -3.91
C PHE A 131 14.76 0.47 -3.99
N VAL A 132 13.96 0.20 -5.02
CA VAL A 132 12.65 0.82 -5.23
C VAL A 132 11.58 -0.26 -5.14
N ILE A 133 10.58 -0.04 -4.29
CA ILE A 133 9.39 -0.90 -4.18
C ILE A 133 8.18 -0.11 -4.68
N THR A 134 7.43 -0.70 -5.61
CA THR A 134 6.21 -0.10 -6.16
C THR A 134 5.05 -1.08 -6.10
N TRP A 135 3.83 -0.54 -6.12
CA TRP A 135 2.60 -1.30 -6.13
C TRP A 135 1.54 -0.61 -6.99
N TYR A 136 0.62 -1.41 -7.49
CA TYR A 136 -0.51 -0.96 -8.29
C TYR A 136 -1.73 -1.83 -7.98
N PHE A 137 -2.65 -1.28 -7.20
CA PHE A 137 -3.94 -1.86 -6.81
C PHE A 137 -5.04 -0.90 -7.26
N PRO A 138 -5.43 -0.96 -8.55
CA PRO A 138 -6.24 0.09 -9.16
C PRO A 138 -7.66 0.13 -8.61
N ASN A 139 -8.17 -0.98 -8.10
CA ASN A 139 -9.57 -1.17 -7.76
C ASN A 139 -9.81 -1.04 -6.26
N ARG A 140 -10.98 -0.53 -5.92
CA ARG A 140 -11.45 -0.39 -4.55
C ARG A 140 -12.96 -0.53 -4.50
N VAL A 141 -13.46 -0.86 -3.31
CA VAL A 141 -14.91 -0.94 -3.08
C VAL A 141 -15.53 0.44 -3.25
N LYS A 142 -16.67 0.50 -3.95
CA LYS A 142 -17.48 1.71 -4.12
C LYS A 142 -18.47 1.88 -2.97
N ALA A 143 -17.97 1.88 -1.74
CA ALA A 143 -18.79 1.99 -0.53
C ALA A 143 -18.00 2.57 0.63
N TRP A 144 -18.72 3.10 1.61
CA TRP A 144 -18.21 3.40 2.94
C TRP A 144 -18.46 2.18 3.85
N ILE A 145 -17.43 1.40 4.16
CA ILE A 145 -17.56 0.23 5.04
C ILE A 145 -17.25 0.66 6.47
N GLU A 146 -18.26 0.63 7.36
CA GLU A 146 -18.10 0.96 8.79
C GLU A 146 -18.81 -0.02 9.73
N PHE A 147 -19.94 -0.62 9.33
CA PHE A 147 -20.67 -1.56 10.19
C PHE A 147 -20.54 -3.01 9.72
N ASP A 148 -20.84 -3.96 10.62
CA ASP A 148 -20.86 -5.40 10.30
C ASP A 148 -21.75 -5.69 9.10
N GLU A 149 -22.93 -5.07 9.00
CA GLU A 149 -23.82 -5.21 7.85
C GLU A 149 -23.17 -4.77 6.53
N ASP A 150 -22.38 -3.69 6.55
CA ASP A 150 -21.66 -3.24 5.36
C ASP A 150 -20.56 -4.24 5.02
N TYR A 151 -19.85 -4.74 6.02
CA TYR A 151 -18.79 -5.72 5.82
C TYR A 151 -19.34 -7.05 5.27
N GLU A 152 -20.49 -7.52 5.76
CA GLU A 152 -21.16 -8.70 5.24
C GLU A 152 -21.58 -8.53 3.76
N LYS A 153 -22.14 -7.37 3.40
CA LYS A 153 -22.48 -7.05 2.00
C LYS A 153 -21.24 -7.01 1.12
N PHE A 154 -20.14 -6.47 1.65
CA PHE A 154 -18.85 -6.49 0.99
C PHE A 154 -18.36 -7.91 0.73
N GLN A 155 -18.46 -8.81 1.72
CA GLN A 155 -18.10 -10.22 1.58
C GLN A 155 -18.99 -10.95 0.56
N ARG A 156 -20.28 -10.58 0.45
CA ARG A 156 -21.21 -11.10 -0.55
C ARG A 156 -21.04 -10.48 -1.94
N GLY A 157 -20.11 -9.54 -2.11
CA GLY A 157 -19.84 -8.89 -3.41
C GLY A 157 -20.97 -7.95 -3.86
N GLU A 158 -21.76 -7.43 -2.94
CA GLU A 158 -22.94 -6.60 -3.26
C GLU A 158 -22.58 -5.14 -3.61
N TYR A 159 -21.33 -4.74 -3.42
CA TYR A 159 -20.85 -3.41 -3.78
C TYR A 159 -20.18 -3.41 -5.14
N GLY A 160 -20.39 -2.31 -5.88
CA GLY A 160 -19.63 -2.02 -7.08
C GLY A 160 -18.16 -1.71 -6.79
N THR A 161 -17.38 -1.58 -7.86
CA THR A 161 -15.97 -1.19 -7.82
C THR A 161 -15.81 0.22 -8.38
N VAL A 162 -14.88 0.99 -7.81
CA VAL A 162 -14.37 2.24 -8.36
C VAL A 162 -12.85 2.17 -8.40
N ARG A 163 -12.19 2.99 -9.22
CA ARG A 163 -10.73 3.00 -9.32
C ARG A 163 -10.08 4.10 -8.49
N ASN A 164 -8.84 3.87 -8.09
CA ASN A 164 -7.97 4.86 -7.48
C ASN A 164 -7.46 5.84 -8.54
N TYR A 165 -7.29 7.12 -8.19
CA TYR A 165 -6.86 8.17 -9.12
C TYR A 165 -5.53 7.85 -9.84
N TYR A 166 -4.56 7.24 -9.14
CA TYR A 166 -3.27 6.93 -9.75
C TYR A 166 -3.38 5.90 -10.88
N ALA A 167 -4.47 5.13 -10.94
CA ALA A 167 -4.77 4.21 -12.03
C ALA A 167 -5.14 4.93 -13.35
N THR A 168 -5.31 6.24 -13.32
CA THR A 168 -5.40 7.11 -14.52
C THR A 168 -4.04 7.58 -15.03
N LYS A 169 -2.98 7.37 -14.23
CA LYS A 169 -1.62 7.86 -14.51
C LYS A 169 -0.66 6.75 -14.86
N PHE A 170 -0.91 5.55 -14.34
CA PHE A 170 -0.04 4.39 -14.51
C PHE A 170 -0.87 3.17 -14.91
N THR A 171 -0.24 2.23 -15.62
CA THR A 171 -0.90 0.96 -16.01
C THR A 171 -0.64 -0.18 -15.04
N ASP A 172 0.54 -0.19 -14.41
CA ASP A 172 0.98 -1.22 -13.48
C ASP A 172 2.15 -0.72 -12.58
N ALA A 173 2.60 -1.55 -11.65
CA ALA A 173 3.68 -1.24 -10.72
C ALA A 173 5.05 -1.08 -11.41
N TRP A 174 5.26 -1.73 -12.57
CA TRP A 174 6.49 -1.59 -13.35
C TRP A 174 6.54 -0.21 -14.04
N ASP A 175 5.41 0.27 -14.54
CA ASP A 175 5.26 1.62 -15.07
C ASP A 175 5.48 2.69 -13.99
N VAL A 176 4.92 2.49 -12.79
CA VAL A 176 5.24 3.33 -11.61
C VAL A 176 6.74 3.32 -11.32
N ALA A 177 7.39 2.15 -11.38
CA ALA A 177 8.82 2.02 -11.11
C ALA A 177 9.68 2.78 -12.12
N LYS A 178 9.36 2.69 -13.42
CA LYS A 178 10.01 3.49 -14.46
C LYS A 178 9.88 4.98 -14.19
N TYR A 179 8.67 5.45 -13.87
CA TYR A 179 8.43 6.84 -13.54
C TYR A 179 9.25 7.29 -12.32
N VAL A 180 9.24 6.52 -11.24
CA VAL A 180 10.03 6.82 -10.02
C VAL A 180 11.50 6.90 -10.37
N TYR A 181 12.04 5.93 -11.11
CA TYR A 181 13.46 5.89 -11.45
C TYR A 181 13.89 7.08 -12.31
N HIS A 182 13.14 7.38 -13.38
CA HIS A 182 13.43 8.51 -14.28
C HIS A 182 13.21 9.89 -13.63
N ASN A 183 12.50 9.96 -12.51
CA ASN A 183 12.19 11.22 -11.82
C ASN A 183 12.79 11.30 -10.40
N LYS A 184 13.62 10.33 -10.00
CA LYS A 184 14.01 10.15 -8.58
C LYS A 184 14.66 11.39 -7.99
N GLU A 185 15.57 12.02 -8.73
CA GLU A 185 16.29 13.21 -8.28
C GLU A 185 15.33 14.34 -7.90
N ARG A 186 14.30 14.57 -8.73
CA ARG A 186 13.28 15.58 -8.45
C ARG A 186 12.42 15.18 -7.24
N LEU A 187 11.93 13.95 -7.22
CA LEU A 187 11.05 13.44 -6.15
C LEU A 187 11.73 13.48 -4.77
N GLU A 188 13.00 13.08 -4.71
CA GLU A 188 13.82 13.12 -3.51
C GLU A 188 14.16 14.56 -3.13
N SER A 189 14.64 15.37 -4.09
CA SER A 189 15.02 16.76 -3.85
C SER A 189 13.86 17.56 -3.26
N ASP A 190 12.66 17.42 -3.79
CA ASP A 190 11.48 18.14 -3.29
C ASP A 190 11.07 17.65 -1.90
N SER A 191 11.17 16.35 -1.62
CA SER A 191 10.94 15.79 -0.29
C SER A 191 11.97 16.30 0.74
N ARG A 192 13.25 16.39 0.36
CA ARG A 192 14.32 16.94 1.20
C ARG A 192 14.16 18.43 1.45
N LYS A 193 13.76 19.22 0.45
CA LYS A 193 13.47 20.66 0.63
C LYS A 193 12.34 20.86 1.63
N PHE A 194 11.30 20.03 1.58
CA PHE A 194 10.21 20.10 2.56
C PHE A 194 10.73 19.77 3.98
N ALA A 195 11.48 18.68 4.14
CA ALA A 195 12.07 18.32 5.43
C ALA A 195 13.02 19.42 5.96
N ASP A 196 13.88 19.97 5.11
CA ASP A 196 14.81 21.06 5.46
C ASP A 196 14.06 22.33 5.87
N ALA A 197 12.99 22.69 5.14
CA ALA A 197 12.13 23.82 5.51
C ALA A 197 11.51 23.63 6.91
N MET A 198 11.00 22.43 7.19
CA MET A 198 10.31 22.13 8.45
C MET A 198 11.26 21.96 9.64
N PHE A 199 12.41 21.32 9.47
CA PHE A 199 13.27 20.91 10.59
C PHE A 199 14.54 21.75 10.76
N HIS A 200 14.95 22.52 9.73
CA HIS A 200 16.22 23.26 9.77
C HIS A 200 16.08 24.76 9.53
N LYS A 201 15.07 25.21 8.77
CA LYS A 201 14.88 26.64 8.44
C LYS A 201 13.84 27.36 9.29
N THR A 202 12.93 26.63 9.92
CA THR A 202 11.96 27.21 10.84
C THR A 202 12.63 27.70 12.12
N THR A 203 12.03 28.70 12.76
CA THR A 203 12.42 29.16 14.10
C THR A 203 11.60 28.51 15.21
N LEU A 204 10.68 27.61 14.88
CA LEU A 204 9.87 26.89 15.86
C LEU A 204 10.69 25.80 16.56
N PRO A 205 10.41 25.51 17.85
CA PRO A 205 11.07 24.42 18.56
C PRO A 205 10.83 23.05 17.90
N TYR A 206 11.83 22.16 17.96
CA TYR A 206 11.77 20.82 17.35
C TYR A 206 10.52 20.03 17.74
N TYR A 207 10.14 20.01 19.03
CA TYR A 207 8.97 19.25 19.48
C TYR A 207 7.64 19.75 18.90
N VAL A 208 7.57 21.04 18.52
CA VAL A 208 6.39 21.60 17.84
C VAL A 208 6.34 21.08 16.40
N ILE A 209 7.48 21.09 15.71
CA ILE A 209 7.58 20.58 14.34
C ILE A 209 7.30 19.08 14.28
N ASP A 210 7.86 18.31 15.21
CA ASP A 210 7.63 16.88 15.32
C ASP A 210 6.14 16.59 15.49
N ALA A 211 5.46 17.27 16.42
CA ALA A 211 4.02 17.15 16.63
C ALA A 211 3.19 17.55 15.40
N LEU A 212 3.55 18.64 14.71
CA LEU A 212 2.85 19.11 13.51
C LEU A 212 3.04 18.13 12.34
N THR A 213 4.27 17.68 12.10
CA THR A 213 4.61 16.84 10.94
C THR A 213 4.15 15.40 11.10
N ALA A 214 4.07 14.87 12.34
CA ALA A 214 3.53 13.55 12.63
C ALA A 214 2.11 13.38 12.08
N ASN A 215 1.27 14.42 12.16
CA ASN A 215 -0.12 14.38 11.68
C ASN A 215 -0.26 14.37 10.15
N ILE A 216 0.78 14.75 9.40
CA ILE A 216 0.76 14.73 7.92
C ILE A 216 0.66 13.29 7.40
N THR A 217 1.19 12.33 8.15
CA THR A 217 1.22 10.91 7.77
C THR A 217 -0.19 10.33 7.53
N ASN A 218 -1.21 10.87 8.19
CA ASN A 218 -2.62 10.51 7.98
C ASN A 218 -3.07 10.68 6.52
N LEU A 219 -2.47 11.62 5.77
CA LEU A 219 -2.79 11.83 4.35
C LEU A 219 -2.26 10.71 3.44
N ARG A 220 -1.31 9.91 3.92
CA ARG A 220 -0.71 8.78 3.21
C ARG A 220 -1.20 7.42 3.72
N SER A 221 -2.15 7.39 4.66
CA SER A 221 -2.76 6.17 5.15
C SER A 221 -4.08 5.87 4.43
N ASN A 222 -4.69 4.72 4.74
CA ASN A 222 -6.02 4.34 4.22
C ASN A 222 -7.15 5.26 4.72
N LEU A 223 -6.87 6.23 5.60
CA LEU A 223 -7.82 7.27 6.01
C LEU A 223 -8.29 8.09 4.82
N CYS A 224 -7.35 8.45 3.93
CA CYS A 224 -7.58 9.33 2.80
C CYS A 224 -7.47 8.57 1.49
N PHE A 225 -8.22 9.01 0.50
CA PHE A 225 -8.17 8.42 -0.81
C PHE A 225 -8.66 9.35 -1.91
N ARG A 226 -8.26 9.05 -3.14
CA ARG A 226 -8.66 9.82 -4.31
C ARG A 226 -9.28 8.90 -5.35
N LEU A 227 -10.51 9.21 -5.75
CA LEU A 227 -11.27 8.44 -6.73
C LEU A 227 -10.78 8.71 -8.16
N GLU A 228 -11.16 7.85 -9.09
CA GLU A 228 -10.77 7.91 -10.50
C GLU A 228 -11.06 9.28 -11.14
N ASP A 229 -12.18 9.91 -10.80
CA ASP A 229 -12.59 11.24 -11.27
C ASP A 229 -11.79 12.39 -10.63
N GLY A 230 -10.89 12.08 -9.70
CA GLY A 230 -10.04 13.02 -8.99
C GLY A 230 -10.62 13.50 -7.66
N THR A 231 -11.83 13.07 -7.28
CA THR A 231 -12.45 13.43 -6.00
C THR A 231 -11.62 12.93 -4.82
N PHE A 232 -11.21 13.86 -3.95
CA PHE A 232 -10.56 13.55 -2.69
C PHE A 232 -11.60 13.31 -1.59
N ALA A 233 -11.41 12.23 -0.86
CA ALA A 233 -12.31 11.79 0.17
C ALA A 233 -11.52 11.11 1.29
N GLY A 234 -12.08 11.07 2.48
CA GLY A 234 -11.51 10.36 3.61
C GLY A 234 -12.54 10.08 4.69
N PHE A 235 -12.20 9.11 5.53
CA PHE A 235 -12.93 8.78 6.75
C PHE A 235 -12.57 9.75 7.88
N GLU A 236 -13.34 9.76 8.96
CA GLU A 236 -12.96 10.44 10.20
C GLU A 236 -11.77 9.76 10.88
N GLY A 237 -11.78 8.42 10.86
CA GLY A 237 -10.73 7.57 11.40
C GLY A 237 -10.68 6.23 10.67
N ILE A 238 -9.74 5.37 11.05
CA ILE A 238 -9.66 3.99 10.56
C ILE A 238 -9.48 3.03 11.73
N ARG A 239 -10.01 1.82 11.57
CA ARG A 239 -9.71 0.63 12.37
C ARG A 239 -8.84 -0.32 11.54
N ASP A 240 -8.49 -1.46 12.10
CA ASP A 240 -7.61 -2.44 11.46
C ASP A 240 -8.06 -2.87 10.04
N TYR A 241 -9.38 -2.95 9.80
CA TYR A 241 -9.94 -3.46 8.55
C TYR A 241 -11.10 -2.64 7.96
N ILE A 242 -11.53 -1.56 8.61
CA ILE A 242 -12.64 -0.70 8.17
C ILE A 242 -12.39 0.76 8.51
N GLY A 243 -13.13 1.66 7.85
CA GLY A 243 -13.14 3.07 8.23
C GLY A 243 -14.05 3.32 9.44
N CYS A 244 -13.87 4.49 10.05
CA CYS A 244 -14.69 5.00 11.14
C CYS A 244 -15.19 6.38 10.75
N GLY A 245 -16.47 6.67 10.97
CA GLY A 245 -17.09 7.90 10.48
C GLY A 245 -17.18 7.93 8.96
N TYR A 246 -18.12 7.17 8.40
CA TYR A 246 -18.42 7.11 6.97
C TYR A 246 -18.76 8.50 6.41
N GLY A 247 -18.39 8.70 5.15
CA GLY A 247 -18.49 10.00 4.49
C GLY A 247 -17.39 10.93 4.97
N SER A 248 -16.84 11.74 4.08
CA SER A 248 -16.01 12.86 4.52
C SER A 248 -16.88 13.80 5.34
N VAL A 249 -16.69 13.75 6.66
CA VAL A 249 -17.53 14.44 7.62
C VAL A 249 -17.04 15.88 7.80
N PRO A 250 -17.80 16.92 7.40
CA PRO A 250 -17.29 18.29 7.44
C PRO A 250 -16.93 18.74 8.86
N HIS A 251 -17.60 18.20 9.88
CA HIS A 251 -17.30 18.57 11.27
C HIS A 251 -15.89 18.18 11.73
N VAL A 252 -15.24 17.17 11.13
CA VAL A 252 -13.83 16.83 11.41
C VAL A 252 -12.93 17.49 10.37
N TRP A 253 -13.29 17.37 9.10
CA TRP A 253 -12.46 17.85 8.00
C TRP A 253 -12.35 19.39 7.96
N ASN A 254 -13.27 20.14 8.58
CA ASN A 254 -13.12 21.58 8.79
C ASN A 254 -12.03 21.95 9.81
N TYR A 255 -11.71 21.07 10.76
CA TYR A 255 -10.57 21.26 11.67
C TYR A 255 -9.25 20.77 11.07
N ALA A 256 -9.31 19.81 10.15
CA ALA A 256 -8.14 19.24 9.49
C ALA A 256 -7.56 20.17 8.40
N GLN A 257 -6.78 21.16 8.81
CA GLN A 257 -6.26 22.19 7.88
C GLN A 257 -5.08 21.72 7.01
N THR A 258 -4.43 20.59 7.32
CA THR A 258 -3.20 20.15 6.65
C THR A 258 -3.35 20.00 5.14
N VAL A 259 -4.46 19.45 4.65
CA VAL A 259 -4.70 19.25 3.20
C VAL A 259 -4.83 20.59 2.49
N ALA A 260 -5.56 21.55 3.09
CA ALA A 260 -5.72 22.89 2.54
C ALA A 260 -4.39 23.61 2.29
N PHE A 261 -3.43 23.45 3.20
CA PHE A 261 -2.12 24.10 3.11
C PHE A 261 -1.12 23.35 2.23
N LEU A 262 -1.09 22.01 2.27
CA LEU A 262 -0.10 21.22 1.54
C LEU A 262 -0.58 20.80 0.14
N PHE A 263 -1.88 20.55 -0.03
CA PHE A 263 -2.50 20.05 -1.25
C PHE A 263 -3.85 20.75 -1.51
N PRO A 264 -3.86 22.08 -1.70
CA PRO A 264 -5.09 22.88 -1.77
C PRO A 264 -6.08 22.41 -2.85
N ASP A 265 -5.59 21.85 -3.95
CA ASP A 265 -6.45 21.34 -5.00
C ASP A 265 -7.20 20.07 -4.59
N LEU A 266 -6.64 19.24 -3.70
CA LEU A 266 -7.37 18.10 -3.12
C LEU A 266 -8.45 18.60 -2.17
N GLU A 267 -8.13 19.55 -1.29
CA GLU A 267 -9.12 20.11 -0.35
C GLU A 267 -10.32 20.71 -1.08
N LYS A 268 -10.07 21.49 -2.15
CA LYS A 268 -11.14 22.06 -2.97
C LYS A 268 -12.06 21.00 -3.56
N THR A 269 -11.55 19.83 -3.95
CA THR A 269 -12.41 18.77 -4.47
C THR A 269 -13.38 18.26 -3.41
N MET A 270 -12.92 18.06 -2.18
CA MET A 270 -13.79 17.68 -1.06
C MET A 270 -14.85 18.76 -0.79
N ARG A 271 -14.44 20.04 -0.72
CA ARG A 271 -15.39 21.16 -0.54
C ARG A 271 -16.41 21.25 -1.67
N ASN A 272 -16.00 21.03 -2.92
CA ASN A 272 -16.93 21.07 -4.05
C ASN A 272 -18.00 19.99 -3.94
N VAL A 273 -17.68 18.79 -3.44
CA VAL A 273 -18.71 17.76 -3.22
C VAL A 273 -19.69 18.21 -2.14
N GLU A 274 -19.19 18.71 -1.01
CA GLU A 274 -20.04 19.20 0.08
C GLU A 274 -21.02 20.30 -0.37
N PHE A 275 -20.51 21.32 -1.08
CA PHE A 275 -21.33 22.47 -1.48
C PHE A 275 -22.19 22.20 -2.72
N LEU A 276 -21.72 21.39 -3.68
CA LEU A 276 -22.40 21.24 -4.98
C LEU A 276 -23.18 19.94 -5.14
N ARG A 277 -22.90 18.92 -4.30
CA ARG A 277 -23.58 17.61 -4.36
C ARG A 277 -24.33 17.25 -3.08
N GLU A 278 -23.81 17.63 -1.91
CA GLU A 278 -24.40 17.30 -0.60
C GLU A 278 -25.31 18.40 -0.03
N THR A 279 -25.42 19.53 -0.73
CA THR A 279 -26.36 20.61 -0.40
C THR A 279 -27.62 20.44 -1.25
N ASP A 280 -28.76 20.27 -0.59
CA ASP A 280 -30.04 20.09 -1.27
C ASP A 280 -30.62 21.41 -1.83
N GLU A 281 -31.74 21.31 -2.54
CA GLU A 281 -32.42 22.46 -3.16
C GLU A 281 -32.93 23.50 -2.15
N THR A 282 -33.04 23.15 -0.87
CA THR A 282 -33.44 24.06 0.22
C THR A 282 -32.24 24.75 0.88
N GLY A 283 -31.01 24.40 0.46
CA GLY A 283 -29.77 24.90 1.04
C GLY A 283 -29.33 24.15 2.30
N CYS A 284 -29.95 23.02 2.62
CA CYS A 284 -29.53 22.17 3.72
C CYS A 284 -28.38 21.27 3.26
N MET A 285 -27.27 21.28 4.01
CA MET A 285 -26.10 20.47 3.70
C MET A 285 -25.99 19.28 4.66
N SER A 286 -25.72 18.11 4.12
CA SER A 286 -25.47 16.90 4.91
C SER A 286 -24.23 17.07 5.79
N THR A 287 -24.26 16.49 6.99
CA THR A 287 -23.09 16.42 7.90
C THR A 287 -22.05 15.38 7.45
N ARG A 288 -22.30 14.71 6.32
CA ARG A 288 -21.46 13.63 5.77
C ARG A 288 -21.58 13.58 4.25
N MET A 289 -20.47 13.32 3.58
CA MET A 289 -20.42 13.14 2.13
C MET A 289 -20.82 11.72 1.70
N PHE A 290 -21.99 11.55 1.05
CA PHE A 290 -22.52 10.24 0.62
C PHE A 290 -22.51 10.03 -0.90
N SER A 291 -22.61 11.10 -1.69
CA SER A 291 -22.94 11.05 -3.12
C SER A 291 -21.93 10.30 -3.98
N ASP A 292 -20.66 10.23 -3.57
CA ASP A 292 -19.58 9.64 -4.38
C ASP A 292 -19.35 8.14 -4.11
N LEU A 293 -19.85 7.61 -2.99
CA LEU A 293 -19.74 6.19 -2.62
C LEU A 293 -21.05 5.71 -2.02
N ILE A 294 -21.54 4.54 -2.43
CA ILE A 294 -22.88 4.09 -2.06
C ILE A 294 -22.98 3.86 -0.55
N ARG A 295 -23.98 4.47 0.08
CA ARG A 295 -24.65 3.96 1.28
C ARG A 295 -26.13 3.81 0.96
N ASN A 296 -26.62 2.57 0.86
CA ASN A 296 -28.03 2.37 0.55
C ASN A 296 -28.92 2.78 1.73
N GLY A 297 -29.89 3.67 1.50
CA GLY A 297 -31.17 3.70 2.23
C GLY A 297 -31.41 4.79 3.29
N MET A 298 -30.47 5.67 3.62
CA MET A 298 -30.72 6.79 4.56
C MET A 298 -30.49 8.14 3.88
N GLN A 299 -31.59 8.80 3.51
CA GLN A 299 -31.58 10.15 2.93
C GLN A 299 -31.48 11.26 3.99
N TRP A 300 -31.52 10.94 5.30
CA TRP A 300 -31.55 11.95 6.36
C TRP A 300 -30.97 11.42 7.66
N PHE A 301 -29.82 11.95 8.10
CA PHE A 301 -29.43 11.88 9.51
C PHE A 301 -29.65 13.27 10.12
N ARG A 302 -30.72 13.44 10.91
CA ARG A 302 -30.89 14.60 11.79
C ARG A 302 -29.98 14.42 13.02
N PRO A 303 -29.36 15.49 13.53
CA PRO A 303 -28.40 15.39 14.63
C PRO A 303 -29.13 14.94 15.90
N VAL A 304 -28.69 13.83 16.48
CA VAL A 304 -28.91 13.55 17.90
C VAL A 304 -27.54 13.60 18.54
N MET A 305 -27.33 14.65 19.33
CA MET A 305 -26.25 14.69 20.31
C MET A 305 -26.51 13.61 21.35
N GLU A 306 -25.53 12.77 21.63
CA GLU A 306 -25.29 12.26 22.98
C GLU A 306 -23.91 11.61 23.08
N ASN A 307 -23.06 12.24 23.90
CA ASN A 307 -21.95 11.71 24.70
C ASN A 307 -20.88 10.84 24.03
N LEU A 308 -19.73 11.45 23.73
CA LEU A 308 -18.45 10.78 23.50
C LEU A 308 -17.49 11.10 24.66
N GLU A 309 -17.26 10.10 25.52
CA GLU A 309 -16.11 10.06 26.41
C GLU A 309 -14.85 9.65 25.63
N VAL A 310 -13.75 10.31 26.00
CA VAL A 310 -12.40 10.26 25.42
C VAL A 310 -11.68 8.96 25.79
N LEU A 311 -10.89 8.38 24.87
CA LEU A 311 -9.65 7.69 25.24
C LEU A 311 -8.63 7.68 24.08
N PHE A 312 -7.47 8.31 24.32
CA PHE A 312 -6.24 8.25 23.51
C PHE A 312 -5.46 6.96 23.81
N VAL A 313 -4.78 6.35 22.81
CA VAL A 313 -3.43 5.71 22.94
C VAL A 313 -2.72 5.64 21.57
N SER A 314 -1.42 5.94 21.58
CA SER A 314 -0.44 5.96 20.47
C SER A 314 0.28 4.63 20.19
N THR A 315 0.89 4.47 19.00
CA THR A 315 2.21 3.82 18.67
C THR A 315 2.41 3.94 17.14
N GLY A 316 3.58 4.01 16.48
CA GLY A 316 5.01 3.89 16.79
C GLY A 316 5.71 3.29 15.54
N ILE A 317 6.54 4.05 14.80
CA ILE A 317 7.28 3.58 13.61
C ILE A 317 8.66 3.04 14.04
N SER A 318 9.04 1.85 13.55
CA SER A 318 10.37 1.28 13.71
C SER A 318 11.31 1.72 12.58
N ARG A 319 12.52 2.15 12.96
CA ARG A 319 13.66 2.39 12.05
C ARG A 319 14.69 1.30 12.34
N ILE A 320 14.89 0.39 11.40
CA ILE A 320 16.00 -0.57 11.48
C ILE A 320 17.25 0.15 10.97
N LEU A 321 18.08 0.61 11.90
CA LEU A 321 19.46 1.02 11.62
C LEU A 321 20.35 -0.15 11.99
N GLY A 322 20.79 -0.91 10.99
CA GLY A 322 21.89 -1.86 11.15
C GLY A 322 23.20 -1.15 10.88
N THR A 323 23.97 -0.85 11.92
CA THR A 323 25.40 -0.53 11.80
C THR A 323 26.17 -1.81 12.10
N TRP A 324 26.81 -2.37 11.08
CA TRP A 324 27.81 -3.42 11.26
C TRP A 324 29.16 -2.75 11.43
N ASN A 325 29.72 -2.78 12.64
CA ASN A 325 31.13 -2.52 12.88
C ASN A 325 31.83 -3.87 12.98
N PHE A 326 32.84 -4.10 12.15
CA PHE A 326 33.77 -5.22 12.28
C PHE A 326 34.62 -5.10 13.54
#